data_AF-A0AAW0SYV8-F1
#
_entry.id   AF-A0AAW0SYV8-F1
#
_cell.length_a   1.000
_cell.length_b   1.000
_cell.length_c   1.000
_cell.angle_alpha   90.00
_cell.angle_beta   90.00
_cell.angle_gamma   90.00
#
_symmetry.space_group_name_H-M   'P 1'
#
loop_
_entity.id
_entity.type
_entity.pdbx_description
1 polymer ?
#
loop_
_entity_poly.entity_id
_entity_poly.type
_entity_poly.pdbx_seq_one_letter_code
_entity_poly.pdbx_strand_id
1 'polypeptide(L)'
;MDHGAREACLIYCDATQNDVLERINNLVEKIGDFEPDVQLLVCDSLGDDDNTATLSALTGQQWCISNGWELVELQPHQPQPDPEEDDFRESWGFKRISQALHACTWSNLAMKDSQGNTLSAVLQSVSSQEDRNNSSPHETEEVMYTQLNDLHLGEEDAPDIPGQGLDNVLDPSVLQDCMSGEDGSFENLFSSFEHLKKTAASLPPTQRRDYAEKVAVAFWRAMGGDEDEVDGLDSD
;
A
#
# COMPACT_ATOMS: atom_id res chain seq x y z
N MET A 1 17.62 20.28 27.59
CA MET A 1 18.48 19.71 26.53
C MET A 1 17.56 19.43 25.38
N ASP A 2 17.87 19.96 24.21
CA ASP A 2 17.15 19.65 22.98
C ASP A 2 17.46 18.18 22.67
N HIS A 3 16.55 17.29 23.08
CA HIS A 3 16.59 15.91 22.61
C HIS A 3 16.17 16.03 21.16
N GLY A 4 17.15 16.17 20.25
CA GLY A 4 16.91 16.05 18.82
C GLY A 4 15.97 14.86 18.62
N ALA A 5 14.87 15.10 17.91
CA ALA A 5 13.70 14.21 17.88
C ALA A 5 14.18 12.77 17.72
N ARG A 6 14.07 11.99 18.79
CA ARG A 6 14.28 10.56 18.71
C ARG A 6 13.06 10.06 17.94
N GLU A 7 13.26 9.28 16.89
CA GLU A 7 12.18 8.90 15.96
C GLU A 7 11.92 7.38 15.97
N ALA A 8 12.85 6.59 16.54
CA ALA A 8 12.71 5.15 16.73
C ALA A 8 13.46 4.71 18.00
N CYS A 9 13.00 3.61 18.60
CA CYS A 9 13.70 2.92 19.68
C CYS A 9 13.92 1.44 19.32
N LEU A 10 15.14 0.97 19.53
CA LEU A 10 15.53 -0.41 19.31
C LEU A 10 16.23 -0.91 20.59
N ILE A 11 15.68 -1.94 21.22
CA ILE A 11 16.31 -2.60 22.37
C ILE A 11 16.73 -3.99 21.93
N TYR A 12 18.03 -4.26 21.93
CA TYR A 12 18.52 -5.62 21.81
C TYR A 12 18.61 -6.27 23.19
N CYS A 13 18.10 -7.49 23.32
CA CYS A 13 18.19 -8.28 24.52
C CYS A 13 18.84 -9.65 24.27
N ASP A 14 19.69 -10.05 25.21
CA ASP A 14 20.22 -11.41 25.29
C ASP A 14 19.21 -12.27 26.07
N ALA A 15 18.47 -13.11 25.34
CA ALA A 15 17.43 -13.97 25.89
C ALA A 15 17.95 -15.07 26.81
N THR A 16 19.27 -15.30 26.88
CA THR A 16 19.87 -16.29 27.79
C THR A 16 19.99 -15.79 29.24
N GLN A 17 19.81 -14.48 29.47
CA GLN A 17 19.95 -13.88 30.79
C GLN A 17 18.64 -13.93 31.59
N ASN A 18 18.69 -14.50 32.81
CA ASN A 18 17.52 -14.70 33.68
C ASN A 18 16.83 -13.40 34.12
N ASP A 19 17.53 -12.27 34.12
CA ASP A 19 17.02 -10.95 34.53
C ASP A 19 16.64 -10.05 33.34
N VAL A 20 16.53 -10.62 32.13
CA VAL A 20 16.35 -9.86 30.89
C VAL A 20 15.13 -8.94 30.91
N LEU A 21 13.97 -9.39 31.41
CA LEU A 21 12.77 -8.56 31.49
C LEU A 21 12.92 -7.41 32.50
N GLU A 22 13.59 -7.64 33.63
CA GLU A 22 13.85 -6.56 34.59
C GLU A 22 14.77 -5.49 33.98
N ARG A 23 15.77 -5.93 33.22
CA ARG A 23 16.70 -5.03 32.50
C ARG A 23 15.98 -4.25 31.39
N ILE A 24 15.07 -4.88 30.66
CA ILE A 24 14.24 -4.21 29.65
C ILE A 24 13.35 -3.17 30.32
N ASN A 25 12.62 -3.53 31.39
CA ASN A 25 11.75 -2.58 32.11
C ASN A 25 12.55 -1.38 32.65
N ASN A 26 13.73 -1.61 33.22
CA ASN A 26 14.60 -0.53 33.69
C ASN A 26 15.06 0.39 32.54
N LEU A 27 15.30 -0.17 31.35
CA LEU A 27 15.67 0.60 30.17
C LEU A 27 14.48 1.43 29.65
N VAL A 28 13.29 0.85 29.59
CA VAL A 28 12.05 1.55 29.23
C VAL A 28 11.76 2.70 30.19
N GLU A 29 11.90 2.49 31.50
CA GLU A 29 11.78 3.55 32.51
C GLU A 29 12.79 4.69 32.31
N LYS A 30 14.03 4.36 31.90
CA LYS A 30 15.07 5.35 31.59
C LYS A 30 14.81 6.12 30.30
N ILE A 31 14.15 5.48 29.34
CA ILE A 31 13.72 6.11 28.10
C ILE A 31 12.69 7.20 28.42
N GLY A 32 11.84 6.99 29.44
CA GLY A 32 10.87 7.96 29.93
C GLY A 32 9.65 8.07 29.01
N ASP A 33 9.04 9.25 28.93
CA ASP A 33 7.86 9.53 28.11
C ASP A 33 8.16 9.60 26.60
N PHE A 34 9.25 8.99 26.15
CA PHE A 34 9.62 8.93 24.75
C PHE A 34 8.94 7.73 24.09
N GLU A 35 7.93 8.02 23.25
CA GLU A 35 7.13 7.02 22.54
C GLU A 35 7.26 7.22 21.02
N PRO A 36 8.27 6.62 20.37
CA PRO A 36 8.38 6.69 18.92
C PRO A 36 7.37 5.78 18.22
N ASP A 37 7.10 6.08 16.94
CA ASP A 37 6.27 5.24 16.07
C ASP A 37 6.88 3.85 15.84
N VAL A 38 8.22 3.73 15.94
CA VAL A 38 8.94 2.44 15.85
C VAL A 38 9.56 2.06 17.18
N GLN A 39 9.07 0.99 17.79
CA GLN A 39 9.59 0.41 19.04
C GLN A 39 9.83 -1.10 18.86
N LEU A 40 11.10 -1.48 18.69
CA LEU A 40 11.47 -2.87 18.38
C LEU A 40 12.27 -3.49 19.53
N LEU A 41 11.80 -4.63 20.05
CA LEU A 41 12.55 -5.50 20.93
C LEU A 41 13.18 -6.61 20.09
N VAL A 42 14.51 -6.65 20.06
CA VAL A 42 15.28 -7.52 19.18
C VAL A 42 16.03 -8.55 20.01
N CYS A 43 16.05 -9.80 19.57
CA CYS A 43 16.83 -10.87 20.19
C CYS A 43 17.39 -11.81 19.13
N ASP A 44 18.43 -12.58 19.45
CA ASP A 44 19.01 -13.53 18.49
C ASP A 44 18.01 -14.63 18.16
N SER A 45 17.47 -15.29 19.18
CA SER A 45 16.44 -16.31 19.00
C SER A 45 15.75 -16.70 20.31
N LEU A 46 14.47 -17.08 20.22
CA LEU A 46 13.64 -17.51 21.35
C LEU A 46 13.15 -18.95 21.11
N GLY A 47 14.09 -19.88 20.94
CA GLY A 47 13.80 -21.30 20.72
C GLY A 47 13.74 -22.13 22.01
N ASP A 48 12.88 -23.15 21.99
CA ASP A 48 12.65 -24.09 23.10
C ASP A 48 13.64 -25.29 23.07
N ASP A 49 14.36 -25.49 21.96
CA ASP A 49 15.11 -26.74 21.69
C ASP A 49 16.37 -26.96 22.55
N ASP A 50 16.99 -25.90 23.10
CA ASP A 50 18.25 -26.02 23.85
C ASP A 50 18.16 -25.54 25.32
N ASN A 51 16.96 -25.14 25.79
CA ASN A 51 16.69 -24.71 27.17
C ASN A 51 17.66 -23.62 27.71
N THR A 52 18.34 -22.90 26.80
CA THR A 52 19.35 -21.88 27.07
C THR A 52 18.76 -20.47 27.14
N ALA A 53 17.65 -20.24 26.42
CA ALA A 53 16.86 -19.03 26.54
C ALA A 53 16.01 -19.08 27.82
N THR A 54 16.16 -18.08 28.66
CA THR A 54 15.36 -17.92 29.89
C THR A 54 14.10 -17.10 29.62
N LEU A 55 14.12 -16.27 28.58
CA LEU A 55 12.92 -15.65 28.02
C LEU A 55 12.32 -16.56 26.94
N SER A 56 11.08 -17.00 27.15
CA SER A 56 10.34 -17.74 26.12
C SER A 56 9.77 -16.81 25.05
N ALA A 57 9.58 -17.31 23.83
CA ALA A 57 8.91 -16.58 22.74
C ALA A 57 7.55 -16.01 23.18
N LEU A 58 6.74 -16.83 23.86
CA LEU A 58 5.43 -16.42 24.36
C LEU A 58 5.52 -15.28 25.37
N THR A 59 6.43 -15.37 26.33
CA THR A 59 6.61 -14.33 27.35
C THR A 59 7.13 -13.03 26.74
N GLY A 60 8.11 -13.11 25.84
CA GLY A 60 8.61 -11.95 25.09
C GLY A 60 7.49 -11.28 24.28
N GLN A 61 6.71 -12.07 23.55
CA GLN A 61 5.60 -11.56 22.72
C GLN A 61 4.52 -10.88 23.56
N GLN A 62 4.12 -11.48 24.68
CA GLN A 62 3.14 -10.90 25.59
C GLN A 62 3.62 -9.58 26.18
N TRP A 63 4.91 -9.49 26.54
CA TRP A 63 5.50 -8.26 27.02
C TRP A 63 5.47 -7.18 25.93
N CYS A 64 5.85 -7.51 24.71
CA CYS A 64 5.85 -6.60 23.57
C CYS A 64 4.45 -6.02 23.32
N ILE A 65 3.43 -6.87 23.20
CA ILE A 65 2.03 -6.45 23.02
C ILE A 65 1.57 -5.52 24.15
N SER A 66 1.92 -5.86 25.41
CA SER A 66 1.48 -5.10 26.58
C SER A 66 2.11 -3.70 26.66
N ASN A 67 3.28 -3.51 26.05
CA ASN A 67 4.02 -2.24 26.08
C ASN A 67 4.00 -1.49 24.74
N GLY A 68 3.32 -2.02 23.71
CA GLY A 68 3.31 -1.42 22.36
C GLY A 68 4.60 -1.60 21.58
N TRP A 69 5.40 -2.62 21.90
CA TRP A 69 6.62 -2.98 21.19
C TRP A 69 6.34 -4.10 20.19
N GLU A 70 7.19 -4.20 19.18
CA GLU A 70 7.23 -5.34 18.26
C GLU A 70 8.44 -6.22 18.57
N LEU A 71 8.23 -7.53 18.65
CA LEU A 71 9.31 -8.50 18.84
C LEU A 71 9.91 -8.90 17.49
N VAL A 72 11.24 -8.84 17.37
CA VAL A 72 11.97 -9.29 16.18
C VAL A 72 13.06 -10.29 16.57
N GLU A 73 12.91 -11.54 16.13
CA GLU A 73 13.96 -12.55 16.21
C GLU A 73 14.90 -12.41 15.01
N LEU A 74 16.22 -12.32 15.27
CA LEU A 74 17.24 -12.24 14.23
C LEU A 74 17.41 -13.57 13.47
N GLN A 75 17.23 -14.67 14.19
CA GLN A 75 17.38 -16.03 13.67
C GLN A 75 16.27 -16.92 14.25
N PRO A 76 15.05 -16.89 13.69
CA PRO A 76 13.97 -17.75 14.16
C PRO A 76 14.32 -19.23 13.95
N HIS A 77 13.96 -20.09 14.90
CA HIS A 77 14.21 -21.54 14.82
C HIS A 77 13.20 -22.28 13.95
N GLN A 78 12.04 -21.68 13.62
CA GLN A 78 11.03 -22.37 12.82
C GLN A 78 11.42 -22.42 11.33
N PRO A 79 11.24 -23.58 10.67
CA PRO A 79 11.42 -23.70 9.23
C PRO A 79 10.40 -22.80 8.51
N GLN A 80 10.87 -22.03 7.53
CA GLN A 80 10.00 -21.16 6.75
C GLN A 80 9.02 -22.03 5.93
N PRO A 81 7.73 -21.65 5.85
CA PRO A 81 6.80 -22.26 4.90
C PRO A 81 7.31 -22.06 3.46
N ASP A 82 6.94 -22.98 2.58
CA ASP A 82 7.39 -23.01 1.19
C ASP A 82 7.18 -21.63 0.52
N PRO A 83 8.17 -21.08 -0.19
CA PRO A 83 8.04 -19.82 -0.91
C PRO A 83 6.85 -19.71 -1.86
N GLU A 84 6.29 -20.82 -2.30
CA GLU A 84 5.16 -20.82 -3.23
C GLU A 84 3.78 -20.83 -2.53
N GLU A 85 3.72 -20.97 -1.20
CA GLU A 85 2.45 -21.14 -0.47
C GLU A 85 2.01 -19.94 0.38
N ASP A 86 2.85 -18.92 0.55
CA ASP A 86 2.56 -17.82 1.48
C ASP A 86 2.86 -16.43 0.89
N ASP A 87 1.83 -15.80 0.34
CA ASP A 87 1.84 -14.39 -0.10
C ASP A 87 1.99 -13.41 1.08
N PHE A 88 1.79 -13.85 2.32
CA PHE A 88 1.83 -13.05 3.56
C PHE A 88 3.04 -13.38 4.44
N ARG A 89 4.16 -13.74 3.82
CA ARG A 89 5.42 -14.05 4.53
C ARG A 89 5.80 -12.97 5.53
N GLU A 90 5.69 -13.32 6.81
CA GLU A 90 6.27 -12.52 7.89
C GLU A 90 7.77 -12.35 7.63
N SER A 91 8.24 -11.11 7.68
CA SER A 91 9.66 -10.83 7.59
C SER A 91 10.27 -10.96 8.99
N TRP A 92 11.49 -11.51 9.04
CA TRP A 92 12.24 -11.74 10.27
C TRP A 92 13.59 -11.02 10.23
N GLY A 93 14.23 -10.91 11.38
CA GLY A 93 15.57 -10.35 11.57
C GLY A 93 15.79 -8.98 10.93
N PHE A 94 16.98 -8.78 10.34
CA PHE A 94 17.37 -7.47 9.77
C PHE A 94 16.42 -6.97 8.69
N LYS A 95 15.79 -7.89 7.93
CA LYS A 95 14.82 -7.51 6.89
C LYS A 95 13.60 -6.87 7.54
N ARG A 96 13.10 -7.42 8.64
CA ARG A 96 11.96 -6.85 9.38
C ARG A 96 12.29 -5.49 9.97
N ILE A 97 13.46 -5.37 10.61
CA ILE A 97 13.94 -4.10 11.17
C ILE A 97 13.98 -3.02 10.08
N SER A 98 14.56 -3.33 8.92
CA SER A 98 14.62 -2.38 7.81
C SER A 98 13.24 -1.98 7.29
N GLN A 99 12.30 -2.91 7.19
CA GLN A 99 10.94 -2.61 6.74
C GLN A 99 10.19 -1.72 7.72
N ALA A 100 10.27 -2.01 9.02
CA ALA A 100 9.66 -1.17 10.06
C ALA A 100 10.21 0.27 9.98
N LEU A 101 11.53 0.43 9.81
CA LEU A 101 12.15 1.74 9.68
C LEU A 101 11.77 2.46 8.37
N HIS A 102 11.65 1.75 7.25
CA HIS A 102 11.26 2.34 5.97
C HIS A 102 9.78 2.73 5.90
N ALA A 103 8.91 2.06 6.66
CA ALA A 103 7.48 2.34 6.67
C ALA A 103 7.13 3.63 7.41
N CYS A 104 8.07 4.19 8.19
CA CYS A 104 7.83 5.40 8.97
C CYS A 104 8.16 6.68 8.21
N THR A 105 7.37 7.71 8.51
CA THR A 105 7.59 9.08 8.03
C THR A 105 8.46 9.83 9.02
N TRP A 106 9.69 10.16 8.60
CA TRP A 106 10.65 10.86 9.45
C TRP A 106 10.46 12.37 9.32
N SER A 107 10.41 13.10 10.43
CA SER A 107 10.20 14.55 10.47
C SER A 107 11.28 15.34 9.72
N ASN A 108 12.46 14.75 9.55
CA ASN A 108 13.59 15.31 8.81
C ASN A 108 13.82 14.63 7.46
N LEU A 109 12.84 13.87 6.94
CA LEU A 109 12.95 13.20 5.65
C LEU A 109 12.90 14.21 4.50
N ALA A 110 14.06 14.55 3.93
CA ALA A 110 14.13 15.30 2.68
C ALA A 110 13.93 14.35 1.51
N MET A 111 12.78 14.45 0.82
CA MET A 111 12.56 13.72 -0.42
C MET A 111 13.62 14.12 -1.45
N LYS A 112 14.21 13.12 -2.12
CA LYS A 112 15.11 13.38 -3.23
C LYS A 112 14.31 14.09 -4.33
N ASP A 113 14.81 15.21 -4.84
CA ASP A 113 14.23 15.88 -6.00
C ASP A 113 13.98 14.85 -7.11
N SER A 114 12.70 14.59 -7.39
CA SER A 114 12.29 13.73 -8.48
C SER A 114 12.56 14.46 -9.79
N GLN A 115 13.79 14.35 -10.30
CA GLN A 115 14.06 14.74 -11.68
C GLN A 115 13.23 13.84 -12.60
N GLY A 116 12.03 14.32 -12.97
CA GLY A 116 11.19 13.71 -14.00
C GLY A 116 10.02 12.85 -13.51
N ASN A 117 9.36 13.16 -12.39
CA ASN A 117 8.03 12.57 -12.15
C ASN A 117 7.01 13.21 -13.11
N THR A 118 6.95 12.67 -14.33
CA THR A 118 6.00 13.00 -15.40
C THR A 118 4.55 12.94 -14.90
N LEU A 119 4.28 12.13 -13.88
CA LEU A 119 2.99 12.02 -13.19
C LEU A 119 2.52 13.35 -12.57
N SER A 120 3.41 14.13 -11.95
CA SER A 120 3.03 15.44 -11.42
C SER A 120 2.69 16.42 -12.54
N ALA A 121 3.35 16.32 -13.70
CA ALA A 121 3.04 17.15 -14.86
C ALA A 121 1.70 16.77 -15.50
N VAL A 122 1.37 15.46 -15.55
CA VAL A 122 0.08 14.97 -16.05
C VAL A 122 -1.05 15.37 -15.09
N LEU A 123 -0.88 15.20 -13.78
CA LEU A 123 -1.84 15.63 -12.76
C LEU A 123 -2.08 17.16 -12.81
N GLN A 124 -1.02 17.95 -12.97
CA GLN A 124 -1.14 19.40 -13.09
C GLN A 124 -1.81 19.82 -14.40
N SER A 125 -1.70 19.02 -15.46
CA SER A 125 -2.40 19.25 -16.74
C SER A 125 -3.90 18.93 -16.68
N VAL A 126 -4.34 17.94 -15.89
CA VAL A 126 -5.77 17.66 -15.66
C VAL A 126 -6.42 18.64 -14.68
N SER A 127 -5.69 19.12 -13.66
CA SER A 127 -6.19 20.13 -12.73
C SER A 127 -6.25 21.55 -13.30
N SER A 128 -5.66 21.80 -14.47
CA SER A 128 -5.64 23.13 -15.11
C SER A 128 -6.84 23.39 -16.04
N GLN A 129 -7.83 22.49 -16.09
CA GLN A 129 -9.10 22.72 -16.79
C GLN A 129 -10.26 23.03 -15.83
N GLU A 130 -10.02 23.82 -14.78
CA GLU A 130 -11.08 24.57 -14.09
C GLU A 130 -10.60 26.00 -13.81
N ASP A 131 -11.57 26.90 -13.72
CA ASP A 131 -11.49 28.29 -14.16
C ASP A 131 -10.44 29.21 -13.52
N ARG A 132 -10.05 30.20 -14.34
CA ARG A 132 -9.44 31.45 -13.92
C ARG A 132 -10.30 32.18 -12.88
N ASN A 133 -9.90 32.20 -11.61
CA ASN A 133 -9.75 33.45 -10.83
C ASN A 133 -9.24 33.21 -9.39
N ASN A 134 -8.15 33.93 -9.08
CA ASN A 134 -7.84 34.52 -7.78
C ASN A 134 -7.43 33.64 -6.56
N SER A 135 -6.11 33.65 -6.32
CA SER A 135 -5.39 33.82 -5.04
C SER A 135 -5.47 32.76 -3.92
N SER A 136 -4.37 32.00 -3.77
CA SER A 136 -3.51 31.84 -2.57
C SER A 136 -2.96 30.40 -2.47
N PRO A 137 -1.67 30.18 -2.18
CA PRO A 137 -1.12 28.84 -2.01
C PRO A 137 -1.33 28.38 -0.56
N HIS A 138 -2.22 27.42 -0.33
CA HIS A 138 -2.30 26.74 0.97
C HIS A 138 -2.72 25.28 0.75
N GLU A 139 -1.82 24.38 1.16
CA GLU A 139 -2.04 23.00 1.60
C GLU A 139 -2.83 22.08 0.66
N THR A 140 -2.11 21.39 -0.24
CA THR A 140 -2.63 20.30 -1.07
C THR A 140 -2.13 18.95 -0.55
N GLU A 141 -2.69 18.46 0.55
CA GLU A 141 -2.64 17.04 0.93
C GLU A 141 -4.05 16.42 1.11
N GLU A 142 -5.11 17.21 1.25
CA GLU A 142 -6.46 16.68 1.52
C GLU A 142 -7.31 16.35 0.28
N VAL A 143 -6.92 16.76 -0.93
CA VAL A 143 -7.82 16.69 -2.11
C VAL A 143 -7.88 15.29 -2.75
N MET A 144 -6.94 14.38 -2.44
CA MET A 144 -6.92 13.04 -3.06
C MET A 144 -8.00 12.10 -2.50
N TYR A 145 -8.38 12.24 -1.23
CA TYR A 145 -9.31 11.31 -0.59
C TYR A 145 -10.78 11.66 -0.86
N THR A 146 -11.08 12.91 -1.21
CA THR A 146 -12.46 13.37 -1.45
C THR A 146 -13.05 12.86 -2.77
N GLN A 147 -12.23 12.54 -3.78
CA GLN A 147 -12.72 12.07 -5.08
C GLN A 147 -13.06 10.56 -5.11
N LEU A 148 -12.63 9.80 -4.08
CA LEU A 148 -12.93 8.36 -3.96
C LEU A 148 -14.22 8.08 -3.18
N ASN A 149 -14.77 9.08 -2.48
CA ASN A 149 -15.98 8.93 -1.66
C ASN A 149 -17.29 8.99 -2.46
N ASP A 150 -17.26 9.24 -3.77
CA ASP A 150 -18.47 9.33 -4.60
C ASP A 150 -18.88 7.98 -5.24
N LEU A 151 -18.35 6.87 -4.73
CA LEU A 151 -18.79 5.52 -5.08
C LEU A 151 -20.05 5.13 -4.27
N HIS A 152 -21.14 5.85 -4.49
CA HIS A 152 -22.46 5.41 -4.02
C HIS A 152 -22.98 4.31 -4.96
N LEU A 153 -22.87 3.05 -4.53
CA LEU A 153 -23.63 1.93 -5.09
C LEU A 153 -25.10 2.09 -4.67
N GLY A 154 -25.80 2.99 -5.35
CA GLY A 154 -27.25 3.20 -5.22
C GLY A 154 -27.98 2.61 -6.42
N GLU A 155 -28.76 1.55 -6.18
CA GLU A 155 -29.83 1.10 -7.08
C GLU A 155 -30.96 2.12 -7.06
N GLU A 156 -30.94 3.16 -7.89
CA GLU A 156 -32.07 4.10 -7.95
C GLU A 156 -32.24 4.66 -9.38
N ASP A 157 -33.38 4.32 -9.95
CA ASP A 157 -34.17 4.93 -11.03
C ASP A 157 -33.55 6.06 -11.89
N ALA A 158 -33.62 5.88 -13.21
CA ALA A 158 -33.15 6.83 -14.21
C ALA A 158 -33.81 8.21 -14.11
N PRO A 159 -33.04 9.32 -14.15
CA PRO A 159 -33.53 10.59 -14.62
C PRO A 159 -32.89 10.97 -15.96
N ASP A 160 -33.76 11.24 -16.92
CA ASP A 160 -33.51 11.89 -18.20
C ASP A 160 -33.02 13.35 -17.98
N ILE A 161 -31.79 13.68 -18.38
CA ILE A 161 -31.32 15.09 -18.50
C ILE A 161 -30.43 15.24 -19.76
N PRO A 162 -30.61 16.33 -20.55
CA PRO A 162 -30.20 16.44 -21.94
C PRO A 162 -28.74 16.86 -22.13
N GLY A 163 -28.19 16.47 -23.29
CA GLY A 163 -26.81 16.71 -23.69
C GLY A 163 -26.35 18.18 -23.67
N GLN A 164 -25.12 18.36 -23.18
CA GLN A 164 -24.22 19.46 -23.50
C GLN A 164 -22.84 18.83 -23.74
N GLY A 165 -22.29 19.10 -24.93
CA GLY A 165 -21.17 18.37 -25.50
C GLY A 165 -19.80 18.71 -24.89
N LEU A 166 -18.98 17.67 -24.78
CA LEU A 166 -17.55 17.76 -24.96
C LEU A 166 -17.15 16.71 -26.01
N ASP A 167 -16.97 17.19 -27.23
CA ASP A 167 -16.39 16.44 -28.34
C ASP A 167 -14.87 16.34 -28.15
N ASN A 168 -14.43 15.47 -27.23
CA ASN A 168 -13.15 14.78 -27.41
C ASN A 168 -13.50 13.38 -27.90
N VAL A 169 -13.79 13.30 -29.19
CA VAL A 169 -14.02 12.02 -29.90
C VAL A 169 -12.69 11.28 -29.94
N LEU A 170 -12.35 10.60 -28.84
CA LEU A 170 -11.54 9.40 -28.91
C LEU A 170 -12.39 8.40 -29.69
N ASP A 171 -12.02 8.21 -30.96
CA ASP A 171 -12.72 7.34 -31.89
C ASP A 171 -12.95 5.96 -31.22
N PRO A 172 -14.18 5.43 -31.20
CA PRO A 172 -14.48 4.09 -30.69
C PRO A 172 -13.56 3.01 -31.26
N SER A 173 -12.99 3.22 -32.45
CA SER A 173 -11.98 2.33 -33.03
C SER A 173 -10.64 2.35 -32.27
N VAL A 174 -10.21 3.50 -31.75
CA VAL A 174 -8.97 3.67 -30.96
C VAL A 174 -9.13 3.02 -29.59
N LEU A 175 -10.32 3.13 -28.99
CA LEU A 175 -10.65 2.42 -27.74
C LEU A 175 -10.60 0.90 -27.92
N GLN A 176 -11.07 0.38 -29.06
CA GLN A 176 -10.99 -1.05 -29.38
C GLN A 176 -9.54 -1.49 -29.60
N ASP A 177 -8.71 -0.65 -30.22
CA ASP A 177 -7.28 -0.88 -30.42
C ASP A 177 -6.52 -0.88 -29.08
N CYS A 178 -6.83 0.04 -28.17
CA CYS A 178 -6.23 0.10 -26.83
C CYS A 178 -6.55 -1.12 -25.95
N MET A 179 -7.69 -1.78 -26.19
CA MET A 179 -8.09 -3.00 -25.47
C MET A 179 -7.58 -4.29 -26.14
N SER A 180 -7.10 -4.21 -27.38
CA SER A 180 -6.73 -5.39 -28.19
C SER A 180 -5.25 -5.41 -28.62
N GLY A 181 -4.50 -4.32 -28.42
CA GLY A 181 -3.07 -4.23 -28.74
C GLY A 181 -2.16 -4.81 -27.65
N GLU A 182 -1.02 -5.38 -28.07
CA GLU A 182 0.06 -5.89 -27.21
C GLU A 182 0.79 -4.79 -26.41
N ASP A 183 0.42 -3.51 -26.60
CA ASP A 183 1.11 -2.32 -26.11
C ASP A 183 0.20 -1.30 -25.40
N GLY A 184 -0.98 -1.72 -24.95
CA GLY A 184 -1.89 -0.88 -24.17
C GLY A 184 -1.28 -0.40 -22.85
N SER A 185 -0.63 0.78 -22.85
CA SER A 185 -0.10 1.42 -21.65
C SER A 185 -1.24 1.72 -20.65
N PHE A 186 -1.04 1.37 -19.37
CA PHE A 186 -2.00 1.59 -18.28
C PHE A 186 -2.50 3.04 -18.24
N GLU A 187 -1.62 4.01 -18.53
CA GLU A 187 -1.96 5.43 -18.55
C GLU A 187 -3.02 5.78 -19.60
N ASN A 188 -3.01 5.13 -20.77
CA ASN A 188 -3.98 5.35 -21.83
C ASN A 188 -5.35 4.73 -21.50
N LEU A 189 -5.33 3.53 -20.92
CA LEU A 189 -6.52 2.83 -20.41
C LEU A 189 -7.18 3.64 -19.29
N PHE A 190 -6.39 4.14 -18.35
CA PHE A 190 -6.90 4.92 -17.22
C PHE A 190 -7.46 6.28 -17.67
N SER A 191 -6.77 6.97 -18.58
CA SER A 191 -7.27 8.22 -19.19
C SER A 191 -8.62 8.03 -19.90
N SER A 192 -8.89 6.81 -20.36
CA SER A 192 -10.13 6.44 -21.05
C SER A 192 -11.15 5.74 -20.15
N PHE A 193 -10.87 5.58 -18.85
CA PHE A 193 -11.68 4.77 -17.94
C PHE A 193 -13.12 5.28 -17.79
N GLU A 194 -13.31 6.60 -17.80
CA GLU A 194 -14.66 7.19 -17.74
C GLU A 194 -15.51 6.78 -18.97
N HIS A 195 -14.90 6.67 -20.14
CA HIS A 195 -15.56 6.20 -21.36
C HIS A 195 -15.86 4.71 -21.29
N LEU A 196 -14.93 3.90 -20.77
CA LEU A 196 -15.16 2.48 -20.53
C LEU A 196 -16.37 2.28 -19.58
N LYS A 197 -16.45 3.06 -18.50
CA LYS A 197 -17.58 3.05 -17.55
C LYS A 197 -18.90 3.41 -18.23
N LYS A 198 -18.93 4.48 -19.04
CA LYS A 198 -20.13 4.90 -19.79
C LYS A 198 -20.58 3.82 -20.79
N THR A 199 -19.65 3.19 -21.50
CA THR A 199 -19.94 2.06 -22.39
C THR A 199 -20.51 0.89 -21.61
N ALA A 200 -19.92 0.50 -20.47
CA ALA A 200 -20.44 -0.57 -19.62
C ALA A 200 -21.88 -0.30 -19.15
N ALA A 201 -22.18 0.94 -18.74
CA ALA A 201 -23.53 1.34 -18.32
C ALA A 201 -24.56 1.26 -19.45
N SER A 202 -24.14 1.53 -20.69
CA SER A 202 -25.01 1.46 -21.87
C SER A 202 -25.34 0.03 -22.34
N LEU A 203 -24.56 -0.98 -21.91
CA LEU A 203 -24.73 -2.36 -22.34
C LEU A 203 -25.77 -3.12 -21.50
N PRO A 204 -26.52 -4.07 -22.10
CA PRO A 204 -27.37 -5.01 -21.37
C PRO A 204 -26.58 -5.85 -20.35
N PRO A 205 -27.22 -6.38 -19.29
CA PRO A 205 -26.53 -7.10 -18.21
C PRO A 205 -25.63 -8.24 -18.67
N THR A 206 -26.05 -9.01 -19.68
CA THR A 206 -25.26 -10.13 -20.23
C THR A 206 -24.00 -9.65 -20.94
N GLN A 207 -24.10 -8.59 -21.75
CA GLN A 207 -22.96 -8.01 -22.47
C GLN A 207 -22.04 -7.17 -21.57
N ARG A 208 -22.59 -6.63 -20.47
CA ARG A 208 -21.81 -5.88 -19.49
C ARG A 208 -20.80 -6.76 -18.78
N ARG A 209 -21.12 -8.04 -18.55
CA ARG A 209 -20.19 -9.04 -17.99
C ARG A 209 -19.00 -9.24 -18.92
N ASP A 210 -19.26 -9.58 -20.19
CA ASP A 210 -18.20 -9.82 -21.19
C ASP A 210 -17.37 -8.55 -21.46
N TYR A 211 -17.98 -7.36 -21.32
CA TYR A 211 -17.28 -6.09 -21.44
C TYR A 211 -16.39 -5.80 -20.22
N ALA A 212 -16.88 -6.04 -19.01
CA ALA A 212 -16.11 -5.86 -17.78
C ALA A 212 -14.90 -6.79 -17.74
N GLU A 213 -15.07 -8.03 -18.20
CA GLU A 213 -13.98 -9.01 -18.37
C GLU A 213 -12.88 -8.47 -19.29
N LYS A 214 -13.24 -7.97 -20.48
CA LYS A 214 -12.26 -7.37 -21.41
C LYS A 214 -11.54 -6.17 -20.82
N VAL A 215 -12.24 -5.32 -20.07
CA VAL A 215 -11.63 -4.18 -19.38
C VAL A 215 -10.66 -4.66 -18.30
N ALA A 216 -11.06 -5.64 -17.47
CA ALA A 216 -10.22 -6.19 -16.42
C ALA A 216 -8.94 -6.84 -16.97
N VAL A 217 -9.05 -7.64 -18.04
CA VAL A 217 -7.90 -8.27 -18.71
C VAL A 217 -6.97 -7.22 -19.31
N ALA A 218 -7.50 -6.16 -19.93
CA ALA A 218 -6.67 -5.09 -20.48
C ALA A 218 -5.89 -4.34 -19.38
N PHE A 219 -6.52 -4.06 -18.24
CA PHE A 219 -5.85 -3.45 -17.09
C PHE A 219 -4.81 -4.39 -16.46
N TRP A 220 -5.12 -5.69 -16.36
CA TRP A 220 -4.20 -6.72 -15.84
C TRP A 220 -2.92 -6.80 -16.68
N ARG A 221 -3.08 -6.93 -18.00
CA ARG A 221 -1.95 -6.94 -18.95
C ARG A 221 -1.14 -5.65 -18.88
N ALA A 222 -1.80 -4.50 -18.78
CA ALA A 222 -1.14 -3.21 -18.67
C ALA A 222 -0.32 -3.03 -17.37
N MET A 223 -0.64 -3.79 -16.32
CA MET A 223 0.14 -3.86 -15.07
C MET A 223 1.28 -4.89 -15.13
N GLY A 224 1.44 -5.61 -16.25
CA GLY A 224 2.47 -6.63 -16.47
C GLY A 224 2.05 -8.06 -16.09
N GLY A 225 0.75 -8.31 -15.93
CA GLY A 225 0.22 -9.66 -15.71
C GLY A 225 0.28 -10.52 -16.98
N ASP A 226 0.50 -11.83 -16.81
CA ASP A 226 0.65 -12.78 -17.92
C ASP A 226 -0.73 -13.26 -18.44
N GLU A 227 -0.80 -13.66 -19.71
CA GLU A 227 -2.02 -14.23 -20.28
C GLU A 227 -2.38 -15.57 -19.63
N ASP A 228 -1.37 -16.34 -19.21
CA ASP A 228 -1.54 -17.63 -18.53
C ASP A 228 -2.29 -17.50 -17.18
N GLU A 229 -2.29 -16.31 -16.55
CA GLU A 229 -2.99 -16.05 -15.27
C GLU A 229 -4.49 -15.81 -15.44
N VAL A 230 -4.92 -15.47 -16.66
CA VAL A 230 -6.32 -15.17 -17.00
C VAL A 230 -6.94 -16.22 -17.94
N ASP A 231 -6.12 -17.05 -18.59
CA ASP A 231 -6.51 -18.18 -19.46
C ASP A 231 -7.07 -19.36 -18.63
N GLY A 232 -8.25 -19.15 -18.05
CA GLY A 232 -8.90 -20.10 -17.15
C GLY A 232 -10.12 -19.55 -16.43
N LEU A 233 -10.37 -18.24 -16.52
CA LEU A 233 -11.56 -17.58 -15.99
C LEU A 233 -12.83 -17.86 -16.83
N ASP A 234 -12.67 -18.49 -18.00
CA ASP A 234 -13.70 -18.70 -19.02
C ASP A 234 -14.51 -20.00 -18.85
N SER A 235 -14.64 -20.54 -17.63
CA SER A 235 -15.36 -21.81 -17.41
C SER A 235 -16.13 -21.85 -16.08
N ASP A 236 -17.35 -21.29 -16.09
CA ASP A 236 -18.56 -21.88 -15.48
C ASP A 236 -19.84 -21.39 -16.20
#